data_AF-A0A1A8JDN6-F1
#
_entry.id   AF-A0A1A8JDN6-F1
#
_cell.length_a   1.000
_cell.length_b   1.000
_cell.length_c   1.000
_cell.angle_alpha   90.00
_cell.angle_beta   90.00
_cell.angle_gamma   90.00
#
_symmetry.space_group_name_H-M   'P 1'
#
loop_
_entity.id
_entity.type
_entity.pdbx_description
1 polymer ?
#
loop_
_entity_poly.entity_id
_entity_poly.type
_entity_poly.pdbx_seq_one_letter_code
_entity_poly.pdbx_strand_id
1 'polypeptide(L)'
;MWQILKQKYSFTVRRKDVMLLMREVDPSGIENRLRRRFARRTYHSLGPNEVWHVDGYDKLKPFGIGISGCIDGFPRKIMWLTCGKSNKDPN
;
A
#
# COMPACT_ATOMS: atom_id res chain seq x y z
N MET A 1 -6.14 3.79 11.96
CA MET A 1 -6.04 3.60 13.42
C MET A 1 -6.67 2.29 13.88
N TRP A 2 -7.99 2.07 13.73
CA TRP A 2 -8.65 0.84 14.22
C TRP A 2 -8.00 -0.48 13.77
N GLN A 3 -7.65 -0.62 12.48
CA GLN A 3 -6.95 -1.82 11.97
C GLN A 3 -5.58 -2.03 12.63
N ILE A 4 -4.84 -0.95 12.90
CA ILE A 4 -3.52 -1.01 13.53
C ILE A 4 -3.66 -1.50 14.97
N LEU A 5 -4.61 -0.95 15.73
CA LEU A 5 -4.90 -1.39 17.10
C LEU A 5 -5.23 -2.89 17.15
N LYS A 6 -6.01 -3.38 16.19
CA LYS A 6 -6.35 -4.80 16.09
C LYS A 6 -5.16 -5.67 15.69
N GLN A 7 -4.41 -5.28 14.66
CA GLN A 7 -3.40 -6.15 14.04
C GLN A 7 -2.04 -6.09 14.73
N LYS A 8 -1.61 -4.91 15.18
CA LYS A 8 -0.28 -4.70 15.76
C LYS A 8 -0.29 -4.81 17.28
N TYR A 9 -1.38 -4.38 17.91
CA TYR A 9 -1.49 -4.29 19.38
C TYR A 9 -2.51 -5.28 19.96
N SER A 10 -3.13 -6.12 19.13
CA SER A 10 -4.10 -7.15 19.55
C SER A 10 -5.28 -6.63 20.37
N PHE A 11 -5.67 -5.37 20.20
CA PHE A 11 -6.80 -4.78 20.92
C PHE A 11 -8.13 -5.17 20.28
N THR A 12 -9.06 -5.64 21.11
CA THR A 12 -10.45 -5.91 20.72
C THR A 12 -11.31 -4.70 21.05
N VAL A 13 -11.35 -3.74 20.13
CA VAL A 13 -12.11 -2.49 20.26
C VAL A 13 -13.10 -2.31 19.11
N ARG A 14 -14.27 -1.74 19.40
CA ARG A 14 -15.27 -1.46 18.37
C ARG A 14 -14.78 -0.30 17.49
N ARG A 15 -14.96 -0.44 16.18
CA ARG A 15 -14.53 0.58 15.21
C ARG A 15 -15.16 1.96 15.50
N LYS A 16 -16.44 1.98 15.89
CA LYS A 16 -17.15 3.23 16.20
C LYS A 16 -16.48 4.03 17.31
N ASP A 17 -16.03 3.37 18.38
CA ASP A 17 -15.43 4.03 19.54
C ASP A 17 -14.07 4.63 19.16
N VAL A 18 -13.26 3.88 18.40
CA VAL A 18 -11.99 4.40 17.86
C VAL A 18 -12.21 5.60 16.95
N MET A 19 -13.25 5.60 16.12
CA MET A 19 -13.54 6.73 15.23
C MET A 19 -14.03 7.96 15.98
N LEU A 20 -14.80 7.78 17.06
CA LEU A 20 -15.23 8.88 17.95
C LEU A 20 -14.02 9.52 18.63
N LEU A 21 -13.17 8.71 19.26
CA LEU A 21 -11.94 9.19 19.90
C LEU A 21 -11.00 9.87 18.91
N MET A 22 -10.88 9.36 17.68
CA MET A 22 -10.07 9.99 16.64
C MET A 22 -10.59 11.38 16.24
N ARG A 23 -11.89 11.69 16.41
CA ARG A 23 -12.42 13.05 16.16
C ARG A 23 -11.96 14.05 17.21
N GLU A 24 -11.74 13.59 18.44
CA GLU A 24 -11.23 14.42 19.52
C GLU A 24 -9.71 14.55 19.45
N VAL A 25 -9.00 13.44 19.17
CA VAL A 25 -7.53 13.39 19.18
C VAL A 25 -6.90 13.96 17.90
N ASP A 26 -7.53 13.75 16.72
CA ASP A 26 -6.98 14.15 15.40
C ASP A 26 -8.09 14.68 14.46
N PRO A 27 -8.79 15.78 14.83
CA PRO A 27 -9.86 16.34 14.01
C PRO A 27 -9.36 16.78 12.62
N SER A 28 -8.17 17.38 12.55
CA SER A 28 -7.56 17.85 11.31
C SER A 28 -7.18 16.70 10.38
N GLY A 29 -6.64 15.59 10.90
CA GLY A 29 -6.35 14.41 10.11
C GLY A 29 -7.61 13.70 9.61
N ILE A 30 -8.73 13.77 10.35
CA ILE A 30 -10.03 13.30 9.84
C ILE A 30 -10.50 14.18 8.68
N GLU A 31 -10.49 15.50 8.84
CA GLU A 31 -10.91 16.43 7.79
C GLU A 31 -10.07 16.22 6.50
N ASN A 32 -8.76 16.10 6.63
CA ASN A 32 -7.86 15.85 5.52
C ASN A 32 -8.17 14.55 4.77
N ARG A 33 -8.52 13.47 5.48
CA ARG A 33 -8.94 12.20 4.86
C ARG A 33 -10.31 12.34 4.17
N LEU A 34 -11.25 13.07 4.78
CA LEU A 34 -12.58 13.31 4.22
C LEU A 34 -12.55 14.11 2.93
N ARG A 35 -11.58 15.03 2.78
CA ARG A 35 -11.35 15.78 1.54
C ARG A 35 -10.96 14.90 0.35
N ARG A 36 -10.63 13.60 0.57
CA ARG A 36 -10.23 12.63 -0.46
C ARG A 36 -9.11 13.14 -1.40
N ARG A 37 -8.29 14.07 -0.91
CA ARG A 37 -7.19 14.65 -1.68
C ARG A 37 -6.00 13.71 -1.65
N PHE A 38 -5.43 13.41 -2.82
CA PHE A 38 -4.18 12.69 -2.90
C PHE A 38 -3.05 13.54 -2.33
N ALA A 39 -2.61 13.23 -1.11
CA ALA A 39 -1.43 13.83 -0.51
C ALA A 39 -0.19 13.09 -1.01
N ARG A 40 0.59 13.73 -1.89
CA ARG A 40 1.90 13.20 -2.28
C ARG A 40 2.81 13.23 -1.05
N ARG A 41 3.30 12.07 -0.65
CA ARG A 41 4.33 11.96 0.38
C ARG A 41 5.69 12.00 -0.32
N THR A 42 6.62 12.78 0.23
CA THR A 42 8.01 12.67 -0.21
C THR A 42 8.54 11.32 0.29
N TYR A 43 8.95 10.48 -0.65
CA TYR A 43 9.48 9.16 -0.38
C TYR A 43 10.98 9.18 -0.62
N HIS A 44 11.75 8.65 0.32
CA HIS A 44 13.19 8.51 0.22
C HIS A 44 13.57 7.05 0.45
N SER A 45 14.32 6.49 -0.49
CA SER A 45 15.17 5.33 -0.26
C SER A 45 16.58 5.90 -0.05
N LEU A 46 17.27 5.48 0.98
CA LEU A 46 18.63 5.85 1.37
C LEU A 46 19.72 5.12 0.56
N GLY A 47 19.43 3.99 -0.09
CA GLY A 47 20.38 3.33 -0.97
C GLY A 47 19.81 2.21 -1.85
N PRO A 48 20.62 1.66 -2.78
CA PRO A 48 20.24 0.50 -3.59
C PRO A 48 19.91 -0.71 -2.73
N ASN A 49 18.91 -1.49 -3.12
CA ASN A 49 18.44 -2.71 -2.45
C ASN A 49 17.86 -2.50 -1.04
N GLU A 50 17.53 -1.27 -0.65
CA GLU A 50 16.91 -1.01 0.65
C GLU A 50 15.41 -1.25 0.63
N VAL A 51 14.72 -0.80 -0.42
CA VAL A 51 13.28 -0.99 -0.59
C VAL A 51 12.96 -1.34 -2.03
N TRP A 52 12.18 -2.40 -2.21
CA TRP A 52 11.70 -2.84 -3.52
C TRP A 52 10.22 -2.53 -3.68
N HIS A 53 9.85 -2.00 -4.85
CA HIS A 53 8.47 -1.75 -5.22
C HIS A 53 8.01 -2.84 -6.17
N VAL A 54 7.17 -3.75 -5.68
CA VAL A 54 6.58 -4.84 -6.46
C VAL A 54 5.15 -4.45 -6.86
N ASP A 55 4.82 -4.58 -8.14
CA ASP A 55 3.47 -4.31 -8.63
C ASP A 55 3.05 -5.31 -9.73
N GLY A 56 1.75 -5.48 -9.87
CA GLY A 56 1.12 -6.34 -10.86
C GLY A 56 0.35 -5.54 -11.90
N TYR A 57 0.57 -5.82 -13.19
CA TYR A 57 -0.16 -5.20 -14.28
C TYR A 57 -1.16 -6.18 -14.92
N ASP A 58 -2.44 -5.93 -14.63
CA ASP A 58 -3.56 -6.83 -14.98
C ASP A 58 -4.38 -6.36 -16.19
N LYS A 59 -4.02 -5.25 -16.87
CA LYS A 59 -4.82 -4.76 -18.01
C LYS A 59 -4.83 -5.72 -19.21
N LEU A 60 -3.78 -6.54 -19.36
CA LEU A 60 -3.66 -7.53 -20.42
C LEU A 60 -4.20 -8.91 -20.02
N LYS A 61 -4.74 -9.03 -18.81
CA LYS A 61 -5.30 -10.27 -18.27
C LYS A 61 -6.43 -10.87 -19.13
N PRO A 62 -7.30 -10.08 -19.80
CA PRO A 62 -8.27 -10.64 -20.75
C PRO A 62 -7.63 -11.40 -21.92
N PHE A 63 -6.36 -11.13 -22.24
CA PHE A 63 -5.58 -11.81 -23.26
C PHE A 63 -4.70 -12.93 -22.70
N GLY A 64 -4.88 -13.31 -21.43
CA GLY A 64 -4.06 -14.32 -20.76
C GLY A 64 -2.64 -13.84 -20.43
N ILE A 65 -2.43 -12.53 -20.28
CA ILE A 65 -1.13 -11.92 -19.98
C ILE A 65 -1.23 -11.14 -18.66
N GLY A 66 -0.67 -11.71 -17.59
CA GLY A 66 -0.40 -11.01 -16.34
C GLY A 66 1.08 -10.65 -16.26
N ILE A 67 1.38 -9.39 -15.95
CA ILE A 67 2.77 -8.93 -15.81
C ILE A 67 3.06 -8.69 -14.33
N SER A 68 4.19 -9.22 -13.85
CA SER A 68 4.77 -8.91 -12.54
C SER A 68 6.04 -8.11 -12.75
N GLY A 69 6.17 -6.99 -12.05
CA GLY A 69 7.35 -6.15 -12.13
C GLY A 69 7.84 -5.75 -10.75
N CYS A 70 9.13 -5.52 -10.65
CA CYS A 70 9.73 -4.89 -9.48
C CYS A 70 10.81 -3.91 -9.87
N ILE A 71 10.85 -2.79 -9.16
CA ILE A 71 11.90 -1.79 -9.27
C ILE A 71 12.56 -1.54 -7.90
N ASP A 72 13.84 -1.22 -7.94
CA ASP A 72 14.54 -0.73 -6.76
C ASP A 72 14.14 0.72 -6.43
N GLY A 73 13.86 1.00 -5.16
CA GLY A 73 13.37 2.30 -4.70
C GLY A 73 14.37 3.45 -4.85
N PHE A 74 15.67 3.15 -4.91
CA PHE A 74 16.74 4.16 -5.02
C PHE A 74 17.13 4.49 -6.46
N PRO A 75 17.79 3.61 -7.25
CA PRO A 75 18.17 3.88 -8.63
C PRO A 75 17.01 3.69 -9.63
N ARG A 76 15.82 3.25 -9.19
CA ARG A 76 14.66 2.92 -10.06
C ARG A 76 14.97 1.87 -11.13
N LYS A 77 15.98 1.03 -10.87
CA LYS A 77 16.37 -0.08 -11.75
C LYS A 77 15.30 -1.17 -11.71
N ILE A 78 14.98 -1.73 -12.88
CA ILE A 78 14.11 -2.90 -12.99
C ILE A 78 14.86 -4.11 -12.44
N MET A 79 14.31 -4.73 -11.40
CA MET A 79 14.84 -5.94 -10.77
C MET A 79 14.36 -7.18 -11.50
N TRP A 80 13.07 -7.20 -11.84
CA TRP A 80 12.50 -8.15 -12.79
C TRP A 80 11.30 -7.53 -13.51
N LEU A 81 10.98 -8.11 -14.67
CA LEU A 81 9.76 -7.88 -15.40
C LEU A 81 9.38 -9.19 -16.09
N THR A 82 8.40 -9.89 -15.53
CA THR A 82 7.99 -11.21 -16.00
C THR A 82 6.55 -11.19 -16.47
N CYS A 83 6.26 -11.98 -17.49
CA CYS A 83 4.93 -12.17 -18.05
C CYS A 83 4.53 -13.64 -17.88
N GLY A 84 3.31 -13.88 -17.40
CA GLY A 84 2.76 -15.21 -17.23
C GLY A 84 1.26 -15.25 -17.53
N LYS A 85 0.68 -16.45 -17.55
CA LYS A 85 -0.77 -16.62 -17.76
C LYS A 85 -1.61 -16.02 -16.64
N SER A 86 -1.02 -15.93 -15.45
CA SER A 86 -1.63 -15.41 -14.24
C SER A 86 -0.55 -14.75 -13.38
N ASN A 87 -0.89 -13.62 -12.76
CA ASN A 87 -0.13 -13.01 -11.67
C ASN A 87 -0.66 -13.43 -10.28
N LYS A 88 -1.40 -14.54 -10.23
CA LYS A 88 -1.90 -15.18 -9.01
C LYS A 88 -1.32 -16.58 -8.96
N ASP A 89 -0.35 -16.79 -8.09
CA ASP A 89 0.14 -18.11 -7.70
C ASP A 89 -0.10 -18.24 -6.18
N PRO A 90 -1.14 -18.97 -5.75
CA PRO A 90 -1.47 -19.13 -4.34
C PRO A 90 -0.76 -20.34 -3.69
N ASN A 91 0.19 -20.98 -4.37
CA ASN A 91 0.96 -22.10 -3.82
C ASN A 91 2.04 -21.66 -2.84
#